data_AF-A0AAW0T242-F1
#
_entry.id   AF-A0AAW0T242-F1
#
_cell.length_a   1.000
_cell.length_b   1.000
_cell.length_c   1.000
_cell.angle_alpha   90.00
_cell.angle_beta   90.00
_cell.angle_gamma   90.00
#
_symmetry.space_group_name_H-M   'P 1'
#
loop_
_entity.id
_entity.type
_entity.pdbx_description
1 polymer ?
#
loop_
_entity_poly.entity_id
_entity_poly.type
_entity_poly.pdbx_seq_one_letter_code
_entity_poly.pdbx_strand_id
1 'polypeptide(L)'
;MGRHRGHKEEEENDCWDVMAMLGMPFLYIIGIVCGIVGAICQGVITEYWANSELSSCYLYSKTASSVVVYQFGTSLSVCNWITYGAVVSIIIAFLAGFVYTIKVRNTKDLTYASAFSLTGIIIAMLLMLAVTCTMAEGLRLTCSAMGLNSANNKGGSCYSNLDKRMTGEYLPVQTSTLVRSSLITLSCACVAFFTISCFHLSDFYRRTLRYRYSGVAYDERA
;
A
#
# COMPACT_ATOMS: atom_id res chain seq x y z
N MET A 1 -10.12 -52.26 3.18
CA MET A 1 -9.28 -51.30 2.41
C MET A 1 -10.03 -49.99 2.32
N GLY A 2 -9.49 -48.92 2.90
CA GLY A 2 -10.17 -47.61 2.93
C GLY A 2 -9.54 -46.61 3.91
N ARG A 3 -8.25 -46.79 4.25
CA ARG A 3 -7.55 -46.01 5.28
C ARG A 3 -6.46 -45.14 4.63
N HIS A 4 -6.87 -44.25 3.72
CA HIS A 4 -5.95 -43.27 3.10
C HIS A 4 -6.53 -41.85 2.92
N ARG A 5 -7.75 -41.56 3.41
CA ARG A 5 -8.33 -40.19 3.31
C ARG A 5 -8.06 -39.28 4.52
N GLY A 6 -7.75 -39.81 5.70
CA GLY A 6 -7.61 -38.99 6.92
C GLY A 6 -6.30 -38.20 7.06
N HIS A 7 -5.21 -38.66 6.44
CA HIS A 7 -3.87 -38.08 6.69
C HIS A 7 -3.63 -36.73 5.99
N LYS A 8 -4.40 -36.40 4.94
CA LYS A 8 -4.26 -35.13 4.21
C LYS A 8 -5.03 -33.97 4.84
N GLU A 9 -6.10 -34.24 5.59
CA GLU A 9 -6.93 -33.19 6.22
C GLU A 9 -6.33 -32.65 7.52
N GLU A 10 -5.53 -33.46 8.24
CA GLU A 10 -4.84 -33.03 9.47
C GLU A 10 -3.64 -32.13 9.17
N GLU A 11 -2.79 -32.47 8.18
CA GLU A 11 -1.62 -31.65 7.79
C GLU A 11 -2.00 -30.29 7.16
N GLU A 12 -3.13 -30.22 6.44
CA GLU A 12 -3.60 -28.99 5.78
C GLU A 12 -4.23 -27.99 6.77
N ASN A 13 -4.70 -28.45 7.94
CA ASN A 13 -5.16 -27.56 9.01
C ASN A 13 -3.99 -26.94 9.79
N ASP A 14 -2.90 -27.67 10.02
CA ASP A 14 -1.74 -27.15 10.79
C ASP A 14 -1.07 -25.94 10.10
N CYS A 15 -0.83 -26.01 8.79
CA CYS A 15 -0.19 -24.89 8.06
C CYS A 15 -1.10 -23.65 8.03
N TRP A 16 -2.41 -23.86 7.87
CA TRP A 16 -3.34 -22.75 7.76
C TRP A 16 -3.54 -22.04 9.11
N ASP A 17 -3.57 -22.80 10.21
CA ASP A 17 -3.69 -22.27 11.56
C ASP A 17 -2.41 -21.53 12.00
N VAL A 18 -1.22 -22.03 11.63
CA VAL A 18 0.06 -21.31 11.84
C VAL A 18 0.07 -19.97 11.11
N MET A 19 -0.36 -19.97 9.84
CA MET A 19 -0.48 -18.74 9.06
C MET A 19 -1.51 -17.76 9.64
N ALA A 20 -2.63 -18.25 10.17
CA ALA A 20 -3.65 -17.41 10.81
C ALA A 20 -3.21 -16.83 12.15
N MET A 21 -2.48 -17.60 12.98
CA MET A 21 -2.06 -17.16 14.31
C MET A 21 -0.80 -16.31 14.31
N LEU A 22 0.16 -16.59 13.42
CA LEU A 22 1.48 -15.95 13.43
C LEU A 22 1.77 -15.20 12.13
N GLY A 23 1.50 -15.79 10.97
CA GLY A 23 1.81 -15.21 9.67
C GLY A 23 1.06 -13.90 9.40
N MET A 24 -0.26 -13.91 9.62
CA MET A 24 -1.13 -12.77 9.33
C MET A 24 -0.88 -11.55 10.24
N PRO A 25 -0.81 -11.69 11.57
CA PRO A 25 -0.46 -10.56 12.42
C PRO A 25 0.91 -9.96 12.06
N PHE A 26 1.89 -10.79 11.70
CA PHE A 26 3.19 -10.34 11.26
C PHE A 26 3.12 -9.55 9.94
N LEU A 27 2.34 -10.02 8.97
CA LEU A 27 2.10 -9.29 7.71
C LEU A 27 1.40 -7.95 7.93
N TYR A 28 0.44 -7.87 8.86
CA TYR A 28 -0.19 -6.61 9.25
C TYR A 28 0.86 -5.62 9.79
N ILE A 29 1.73 -6.08 10.69
CA ILE A 29 2.81 -5.27 11.26
C ILE A 29 3.73 -4.75 10.16
N ILE A 30 4.21 -5.62 9.26
CA ILE A 30 5.08 -5.23 8.14
C ILE A 30 4.37 -4.17 7.27
N GLY A 31 3.13 -4.45 6.85
CA GLY A 31 2.38 -3.55 5.98
C GLY A 31 2.18 -2.16 6.60
N ILE A 32 1.84 -2.12 7.90
CA ILE A 32 1.66 -0.88 8.66
C ILE A 32 2.98 -0.13 8.79
N VAL A 33 4.07 -0.79 9.19
CA VAL A 33 5.39 -0.15 9.36
C VAL A 33 5.89 0.41 8.03
N CYS A 34 5.81 -0.37 6.95
CA CYS A 34 6.16 0.11 5.61
C CYS A 34 5.30 1.29 5.18
N GLY A 35 3.99 1.26 5.46
CA GLY A 35 3.09 2.38 5.20
C GLY A 35 3.50 3.64 5.95
N ILE A 36 3.80 3.53 7.25
CA ILE A 36 4.20 4.65 8.11
C ILE A 36 5.48 5.30 7.59
N VAL A 37 6.52 4.48 7.31
CA VAL A 37 7.79 4.99 6.77
C VAL A 37 7.55 5.73 5.46
N GLY A 38 6.75 5.17 4.56
CA GLY A 38 6.44 5.79 3.28
C GLY A 38 5.68 7.11 3.41
N ALA A 39 4.65 7.14 4.27
CA ALA A 39 3.87 8.34 4.55
C ALA A 39 4.73 9.45 5.18
N ILE A 40 5.65 9.11 6.09
CA ILE A 40 6.59 10.07 6.69
C ILE A 40 7.53 10.63 5.63
N CYS A 41 8.16 9.77 4.83
CA CYS A 41 9.04 10.22 3.75
C CYS A 41 8.32 11.19 2.80
N GLN A 42 7.08 10.87 2.42
CA GLN A 42 6.27 11.73 1.57
C GLN A 42 5.86 13.03 2.26
N GLY A 43 5.49 12.97 3.54
CA GLY A 43 5.09 14.12 4.34
C GLY A 43 6.21 15.14 4.48
N VAL A 44 7.41 14.67 4.83
CA VAL A 44 8.62 15.51 4.93
C VAL A 44 8.88 16.23 3.62
N ILE A 45 8.89 15.51 2.49
CA ILE A 45 9.11 16.12 1.17
C ILE A 45 8.01 17.15 0.85
N THR A 46 6.75 16.79 1.10
CA THR A 46 5.59 17.65 0.78
C THR A 46 5.63 18.94 1.58
N GLU A 47 6.06 18.89 2.85
CA GLU A 47 6.24 20.09 3.68
C GLU A 47 7.34 21.01 3.13
N TYR A 48 8.48 20.45 2.75
CA TYR A 48 9.54 21.23 2.10
C TYR A 48 9.07 21.90 0.80
N TRP A 49 8.27 21.19 0.01
CA TRP A 49 7.69 21.73 -1.22
C TRP A 49 6.61 22.76 -0.99
N ALA A 50 5.93 22.71 0.16
CA ALA A 50 4.96 23.73 0.52
C ALA A 50 5.62 25.04 0.92
N ASN A 51 6.83 24.95 1.49
CA ASN A 51 7.60 26.09 1.98
C ASN A 51 8.62 26.64 0.98
N SER A 52 8.68 26.13 -0.27
CA SER A 52 9.52 26.72 -1.32
C SER A 52 8.93 28.03 -1.84
N GLU A 53 9.76 28.87 -2.48
CA GLU A 53 9.34 30.16 -3.05
C GLU A 53 8.16 30.01 -4.02
N LEU A 54 8.18 28.94 -4.81
CA LEU A 54 7.10 28.50 -5.68
C LEU A 54 6.45 27.25 -5.10
N SER A 55 5.63 27.46 -4.07
CA SER A 55 4.85 26.42 -3.38
C SER A 55 4.16 25.48 -4.38
N SER A 56 4.70 24.27 -4.58
CA SER A 56 4.31 23.38 -5.70
C SER A 56 4.69 21.92 -5.46
N CYS A 57 3.85 21.01 -5.94
CA CYS A 57 4.11 19.57 -5.95
C CYS A 57 5.03 19.20 -7.13
N TYR A 58 6.32 19.00 -6.86
CA TYR A 58 7.32 18.70 -7.90
C TYR A 58 7.29 17.26 -8.42
N LEU A 59 6.53 16.38 -7.76
CA LEU A 59 6.26 15.02 -8.23
C LEU A 59 5.34 14.98 -9.45
N TYR A 60 4.79 16.09 -9.93
CA TYR A 60 3.86 16.13 -11.05
C TYR A 60 4.14 17.32 -11.99
N SER A 61 5.38 17.44 -12.46
CA SER A 61 5.71 18.51 -13.40
C SER A 61 5.10 18.28 -14.78
N LYS A 62 4.26 19.23 -15.22
CA LYS A 62 3.55 19.16 -16.52
C LYS A 62 4.17 19.99 -17.63
N THR A 63 5.04 20.94 -17.31
CA THR A 63 5.57 21.84 -18.33
C THR A 63 6.74 21.16 -19.03
N ALA A 64 6.58 20.83 -20.31
CA ALA A 64 7.67 20.39 -21.18
C ALA A 64 7.90 21.54 -22.17
N SER A 65 8.88 22.41 -21.88
CA SER A 65 9.23 23.51 -22.76
C SER A 65 10.63 23.29 -23.31
N SER A 66 10.78 23.44 -24.63
CA SER A 66 12.08 23.60 -25.31
C SER A 66 12.67 25.01 -25.12
N VAL A 67 11.89 25.91 -24.50
CA VAL A 67 12.22 27.32 -24.22
C VAL A 67 12.47 27.48 -22.71
N VAL A 68 13.46 28.31 -22.38
CA VAL A 68 14.10 28.51 -21.05
C VAL A 68 13.12 28.78 -19.89
N VAL A 69 11.91 29.27 -20.15
CA VAL A 69 10.91 29.53 -19.11
C VAL A 69 10.13 28.25 -18.80
N TYR A 70 10.67 27.48 -17.85
CA TYR A 70 10.12 26.19 -17.45
C TYR A 70 9.50 26.30 -16.04
N GLN A 71 8.17 26.22 -15.93
CA GLN A 71 7.50 26.11 -14.63
C GLN A 71 7.55 24.64 -14.16
N PHE A 72 8.19 24.35 -13.04
CA PHE A 72 8.34 22.98 -12.54
C PHE A 72 7.33 22.71 -11.43
N GLY A 73 6.55 21.62 -11.55
CA GLY A 73 5.58 21.19 -10.52
C GLY A 73 4.11 21.44 -10.86
N THR A 74 3.22 21.06 -9.93
CA THR A 74 1.76 21.25 -9.99
C THR A 74 1.20 21.71 -8.64
N SER A 75 -0.12 21.74 -8.47
CA SER A 75 -0.78 22.02 -7.18
C SER A 75 -0.29 21.08 -6.06
N LEU A 76 0.02 21.65 -4.89
CA LEU A 76 0.33 20.91 -3.66
C LEU A 76 -0.74 19.91 -3.25
N SER A 77 -2.01 20.14 -3.62
CA SER A 77 -3.11 19.23 -3.30
C SER A 77 -2.85 17.79 -3.74
N VAL A 78 -2.11 17.60 -4.85
CA VAL A 78 -1.76 16.27 -5.36
C VAL A 78 -0.79 15.55 -4.41
N CYS A 79 0.23 16.26 -3.93
CA CYS A 79 1.20 15.71 -2.97
C CYS A 79 0.57 15.46 -1.60
N ASN A 80 -0.32 16.36 -1.16
CA ASN A 80 -1.11 16.18 0.05
C ASN A 80 -2.00 14.92 -0.04
N TRP A 81 -2.64 14.66 -1.18
CA TRP A 81 -3.40 13.43 -1.39
C TRP A 81 -2.54 12.17 -1.21
N ILE A 82 -1.32 12.14 -1.73
CA ILE A 82 -0.42 10.98 -1.57
C ILE A 82 -0.12 10.76 -0.08
N THR A 83 0.28 11.82 0.64
CA THR A 83 0.61 11.75 2.08
C THR A 83 -0.60 11.34 2.92
N TYR A 84 -1.71 12.07 2.82
CA TYR A 84 -2.88 11.83 3.66
C TYR A 84 -3.65 10.56 3.25
N GLY A 85 -3.66 10.21 1.97
CA GLY A 85 -4.24 8.97 1.47
C GLY A 85 -3.52 7.74 2.04
N ALA A 86 -2.18 7.78 2.16
CA ALA A 86 -1.41 6.73 2.81
C ALA A 86 -1.77 6.60 4.29
N VAL A 87 -1.86 7.72 5.02
CA VAL A 87 -2.22 7.74 6.45
C VAL A 87 -3.60 7.12 6.68
N VAL A 88 -4.61 7.48 5.89
CA VAL A 88 -5.96 6.93 6.02
C VAL A 88 -5.95 5.41 5.78
N SER A 89 -5.24 4.93 4.76
CA SER A 89 -5.11 3.49 4.50
C SER A 89 -4.47 2.74 5.68
N ILE A 90 -3.43 3.30 6.29
CA ILE A 90 -2.74 2.71 7.45
C ILE A 90 -3.69 2.58 8.64
N ILE A 91 -4.48 3.62 8.94
CA ILE A 91 -5.44 3.60 10.04
C ILE A 91 -6.49 2.50 9.83
N ILE A 92 -7.02 2.37 8.62
CA ILE A 92 -8.00 1.33 8.29
C ILE A 92 -7.37 -0.06 8.44
N ALA A 93 -6.15 -0.26 7.93
CA ALA A 93 -5.43 -1.52 8.07
C ALA A 93 -5.14 -1.87 9.54
N PHE A 94 -4.76 -0.88 10.36
CA PHE A 94 -4.55 -1.05 11.79
C PHE A 94 -5.83 -1.51 12.50
N LEU A 95 -6.96 -0.83 12.26
CA LEU A 95 -8.24 -1.20 12.85
C LEU A 95 -8.68 -2.61 12.42
N ALA A 96 -8.52 -2.95 11.13
CA ALA A 96 -8.81 -4.29 10.62
C ALA A 96 -7.92 -5.36 11.28
N GLY A 97 -6.61 -5.11 11.40
CA GLY A 97 -5.67 -6.02 12.05
C GLY A 97 -5.93 -6.19 13.55
N PHE A 98 -6.34 -5.12 14.24
CA PHE A 98 -6.73 -5.16 15.65
C PHE A 98 -7.96 -6.03 15.87
N VAL A 99 -9.01 -5.83 15.05
CA VAL A 99 -10.23 -6.64 15.09
C VAL A 99 -9.91 -8.11 14.79
N TYR A 100 -9.07 -8.38 13.79
CA TYR A 100 -8.62 -9.72 13.46
C TYR A 100 -7.90 -10.40 14.64
N THR A 101 -6.90 -9.73 15.23
CA THR A 101 -6.06 -10.29 16.31
C THR A 101 -6.88 -10.63 17.55
N ILE A 102 -7.84 -9.78 17.93
CA ILE A 102 -8.72 -10.04 19.08
C ILE A 102 -9.64 -11.24 18.81
N LYS A 103 -10.14 -11.39 17.57
CA LYS A 103 -11.15 -12.41 17.24
C LYS A 103 -10.61 -13.75 16.79
N VAL A 104 -9.39 -13.84 16.27
CA VAL A 104 -8.70 -15.14 16.10
C VAL A 104 -8.62 -15.91 17.43
N ARG A 105 -8.71 -15.22 18.58
CA ARG A 105 -8.75 -15.83 19.91
C ARG A 105 -10.16 -16.23 20.41
N ASN A 106 -11.25 -15.79 19.77
CA ASN A 106 -12.63 -16.02 20.23
C ASN A 106 -13.53 -16.58 19.10
N THR A 107 -13.77 -17.89 19.13
CA THR A 107 -14.32 -18.70 18.03
C THR A 107 -15.83 -18.57 17.75
N LYS A 108 -16.61 -17.86 18.58
CA LYS A 108 -18.09 -17.95 18.54
C LYS A 108 -18.82 -16.96 17.61
N ASP A 109 -18.20 -15.83 17.22
CA ASP A 109 -18.82 -14.77 16.37
C ASP A 109 -17.96 -14.42 15.14
N LEU A 110 -17.47 -15.45 14.45
CA LEU A 110 -16.41 -15.32 13.46
C LEU A 110 -16.87 -14.69 12.13
N THR A 111 -18.10 -14.93 11.68
CA THR A 111 -18.53 -14.63 10.30
C THR A 111 -18.66 -13.12 9.99
N TYR A 112 -19.38 -12.38 10.83
CA TYR A 112 -19.56 -10.92 10.63
C TYR A 112 -18.26 -10.15 10.79
N ALA A 113 -17.37 -10.61 11.66
CA ALA A 113 -16.11 -9.93 11.93
C ALA A 113 -15.02 -10.26 10.92
N SER A 114 -15.02 -11.48 10.38
CA SER A 114 -14.21 -11.80 9.20
C SER A 114 -14.64 -10.96 8.00
N ALA A 115 -15.95 -10.73 7.83
CA ALA A 115 -16.47 -9.85 6.77
C ALA A 115 -16.02 -8.40 7.00
N PHE A 116 -16.13 -7.87 8.22
CA PHE A 116 -15.66 -6.51 8.55
C PHE A 116 -14.15 -6.35 8.31
N SER A 117 -13.33 -7.30 8.76
CA SER A 117 -11.88 -7.27 8.58
C SER A 117 -11.49 -7.37 7.10
N LEU A 118 -12.18 -8.23 6.33
CA LEU A 118 -12.02 -8.37 4.89
C LEU A 118 -12.39 -7.07 4.15
N THR A 119 -13.55 -6.48 4.44
CA THR A 119 -13.98 -5.23 3.82
C THR A 119 -13.01 -4.10 4.16
N GLY A 120 -12.60 -3.99 5.42
CA GLY A 120 -11.63 -2.99 5.88
C GLY A 120 -10.29 -3.11 5.15
N ILE A 121 -9.72 -4.32 5.07
CA ILE A 121 -8.43 -4.49 4.39
C ILE A 121 -8.52 -4.28 2.88
N ILE A 122 -9.64 -4.64 2.23
CA ILE A 122 -9.84 -4.35 0.81
C ILE A 122 -9.84 -2.84 0.57
N ILE A 123 -10.55 -2.07 1.41
CA ILE A 123 -10.56 -0.60 1.31
C ILE A 123 -9.14 -0.04 1.53
N ALA A 124 -8.43 -0.51 2.55
CA ALA A 124 -7.05 -0.08 2.81
C ALA A 124 -6.13 -0.39 1.62
N MET A 125 -6.23 -1.60 1.05
CA MET A 125 -5.46 -2.05 -0.10
C MET A 125 -5.74 -1.18 -1.34
N LEU A 126 -7.01 -0.93 -1.67
CA LEU A 126 -7.39 -0.10 -2.82
C LEU A 126 -6.92 1.34 -2.66
N LEU A 127 -7.01 1.90 -1.46
CA LEU A 127 -6.50 3.24 -1.17
C LEU A 127 -4.96 3.30 -1.29
N MET A 128 -4.24 2.32 -0.74
CA MET A 128 -2.78 2.27 -0.84
C MET A 128 -2.33 2.05 -2.29
N LEU A 129 -3.06 1.25 -3.06
CA LEU A 129 -2.83 1.08 -4.49
C LEU A 129 -3.06 2.39 -5.25
N ALA A 130 -4.14 3.12 -4.95
CA ALA A 130 -4.40 4.42 -5.56
C ALA A 130 -3.27 5.43 -5.26
N VAL A 131 -2.79 5.47 -4.01
CA VAL A 131 -1.67 6.33 -3.58
C VAL A 131 -0.38 5.97 -4.30
N THR A 132 -0.02 4.69 -4.34
CA THR A 132 1.20 4.21 -5.02
C THR A 132 1.16 4.45 -6.52
N CYS A 133 0.02 4.18 -7.18
CA CYS A 133 -0.19 4.48 -8.60
C CYS A 133 -0.11 5.97 -8.89
N THR A 134 -0.71 6.81 -8.04
CA THR A 134 -0.61 8.28 -8.14
C THR A 134 0.86 8.69 -8.07
N MET A 135 1.59 8.23 -7.06
CA MET A 135 3.00 8.55 -6.92
C MET A 135 3.86 8.09 -8.11
N ALA A 136 3.63 6.88 -8.61
CA ALA A 136 4.34 6.32 -9.76
C ALA A 136 4.07 7.10 -11.04
N GLU A 137 2.80 7.47 -11.28
CA GLU A 137 2.41 8.26 -12.45
C GLU A 137 2.99 9.68 -12.40
N GLY A 138 2.95 10.31 -11.23
CA GLY A 138 3.60 11.60 -11.03
C GLY A 138 5.08 11.55 -11.37
N LEU A 139 5.80 10.57 -10.79
CA LEU A 139 7.21 10.38 -11.07
C LEU A 139 7.46 10.16 -12.56
N ARG A 140 6.66 9.31 -13.23
CA ARG A 140 6.75 9.06 -14.68
C ARG A 140 6.61 10.33 -15.49
N LEU A 141 5.57 11.15 -15.21
CA LEU A 141 5.33 12.42 -15.91
C LEU A 141 6.48 13.39 -15.70
N THR A 142 6.92 13.55 -14.45
CA THR A 142 8.02 14.43 -14.07
C THR A 142 9.32 14.02 -14.76
N CYS A 143 9.66 12.74 -14.74
CA CYS A 143 10.83 12.21 -15.42
C CYS A 143 10.76 12.39 -16.94
N SER A 144 9.58 12.19 -17.54
CA SER A 144 9.38 12.38 -18.97
C SER A 144 9.57 13.85 -19.36
N ALA A 145 8.98 14.78 -18.59
CA ALA A 145 9.15 16.21 -18.80
C ALA A 145 10.60 16.66 -18.64
N MET A 146 11.34 16.08 -17.68
CA MET A 146 12.77 16.34 -17.53
C MET A 146 13.61 15.80 -18.69
N GLY A 147 13.29 14.61 -19.21
CA GLY A 147 14.02 14.02 -20.33
C GLY A 147 13.85 14.81 -21.64
N LEU A 148 12.73 15.51 -21.80
CA LEU A 148 12.44 16.35 -22.97
C LEU A 148 13.05 17.76 -22.89
N ASN A 149 13.52 18.19 -21.71
CA ASN A 149 14.05 19.53 -21.52
C ASN A 149 15.53 19.62 -21.96
N SER A 150 15.84 20.54 -22.87
CA SER A 150 17.18 20.78 -23.41
C SER A 150 18.19 21.31 -22.38
N ALA A 151 17.72 21.93 -21.30
CA ALA A 151 18.55 22.41 -20.19
C ALA A 151 18.99 21.29 -19.23
N ASN A 152 18.40 20.09 -19.32
CA ASN A 152 18.85 18.94 -18.56
C ASN A 152 19.89 18.15 -19.40
N ASN A 153 20.97 17.69 -18.77
CA ASN A 153 21.94 16.84 -19.43
C ASN A 153 21.24 15.57 -19.97
N LYS A 154 21.23 15.39 -21.29
CA LYS A 154 20.56 14.28 -22.01
C LYS A 154 21.00 12.86 -21.60
N GLY A 155 22.00 12.72 -20.72
CA GLY A 155 22.50 11.44 -20.18
C GLY A 155 22.34 11.25 -18.66
N GLY A 156 21.68 12.16 -17.94
CA GLY A 156 21.47 12.04 -16.49
C GLY A 156 20.25 11.20 -16.11
N SER A 157 20.29 10.51 -14.95
CA SER A 157 19.10 9.83 -14.42
C SER A 157 18.04 10.85 -13.96
N CYS A 158 16.76 10.49 -14.07
CA CYS A 158 15.66 11.36 -13.62
C CYS A 158 15.84 11.81 -12.16
N TYR A 159 16.20 10.88 -11.27
CA TYR A 159 16.44 11.18 -9.86
C TYR A 159 17.59 12.16 -9.64
N SER A 160 18.67 12.08 -10.43
CA SER A 160 19.78 13.05 -10.37
C SER A 160 19.36 14.44 -10.85
N ASN A 161 18.52 14.51 -11.90
CA ASN A 161 17.99 15.78 -12.39
C ASN A 161 16.96 16.38 -11.42
N LEU A 162 16.21 15.54 -10.70
CA LEU A 162 15.34 15.94 -9.60
C LEU A 162 16.18 16.59 -8.50
N ASP A 163 17.19 15.91 -7.97
CA ASP A 163 18.04 16.45 -6.91
C ASP A 163 18.72 17.76 -7.31
N LYS A 164 19.25 17.86 -8.53
CA LYS A 164 19.87 19.10 -9.04
C LYS A 164 18.93 20.29 -9.03
N ARG A 165 17.65 20.08 -9.37
CA ARG A 165 16.65 21.15 -9.36
C ARG A 165 16.25 21.51 -7.94
N MET A 166 16.13 20.53 -7.06
CA MET A 166 15.78 20.78 -5.66
C MET A 166 16.92 21.44 -4.87
N THR A 167 18.19 21.20 -5.23
CA THR A 167 19.33 21.96 -4.70
C THR A 167 19.33 23.41 -5.16
N GLY A 168 18.72 23.73 -6.30
CA GLY A 168 18.53 25.12 -6.75
C GLY A 168 17.52 25.89 -5.90
N GLU A 169 16.59 25.18 -5.24
CA GLU A 169 15.56 25.72 -4.34
C GLU A 169 16.01 25.70 -2.86
N TYR A 170 17.30 25.47 -2.58
CA TYR A 170 17.88 25.41 -1.23
C TYR A 170 17.21 24.41 -0.27
N LEU A 171 16.63 23.33 -0.78
CA LEU A 171 15.99 22.33 0.08
C LEU A 171 17.05 21.48 0.81
N PRO A 172 17.01 21.38 2.15
CA PRO A 172 18.05 20.73 2.95
C PRO A 172 18.04 19.19 2.86
N VAL A 173 17.18 18.59 2.02
CA VAL A 173 16.98 17.13 1.96
C VAL A 173 17.07 16.59 0.53
N GLN A 174 17.74 15.44 0.40
CA GLN A 174 17.83 14.69 -0.87
C GLN A 174 16.44 14.17 -1.27
N THR A 175 15.78 14.93 -2.15
CA THR A 175 14.40 14.69 -2.59
C THR A 175 14.29 13.35 -3.32
N SER A 176 15.16 13.11 -4.30
CA SER A 176 15.96 11.89 -4.40
C SER A 176 15.51 10.64 -3.66
N THR A 177 16.23 10.48 -2.56
CA THR A 177 16.19 9.38 -1.62
C THR A 177 14.83 9.27 -0.96
N LEU A 178 14.20 10.38 -0.59
CA LEU A 178 12.90 10.35 0.08
C LEU A 178 11.77 9.92 -0.87
N VAL A 179 11.77 10.37 -2.13
CA VAL A 179 10.77 9.94 -3.13
C VAL A 179 10.94 8.45 -3.40
N ARG A 180 12.17 7.97 -3.58
CA ARG A 180 12.45 6.55 -3.81
C ARG A 180 12.07 5.68 -2.62
N SER A 181 12.43 6.11 -1.41
CA SER A 181 12.11 5.38 -0.17
C SER A 181 10.62 5.33 0.07
N SER A 182 9.91 6.45 -0.12
CA SER A 182 8.45 6.52 -0.04
C SER A 182 7.80 5.55 -1.03
N LEU A 183 8.19 5.58 -2.32
CA LEU A 183 7.63 4.68 -3.32
C LEU A 183 7.83 3.20 -2.96
N ILE A 184 9.06 2.80 -2.59
CA ILE A 184 9.39 1.40 -2.26
C ILE A 184 8.57 0.92 -1.05
N THR A 185 8.54 1.73 0.00
CA THR A 185 7.87 1.34 1.26
C THR A 185 6.35 1.35 1.12
N LEU A 186 5.75 2.32 0.41
CA LEU A 186 4.32 2.30 0.09
C LEU A 186 3.95 1.14 -0.83
N SER A 187 4.79 0.79 -1.81
CA SER A 187 4.59 -0.41 -2.63
C SER A 187 4.67 -1.69 -1.80
N CYS A 188 5.61 -1.77 -0.84
CA CYS A 188 5.70 -2.89 0.09
C CYS A 188 4.44 -3.03 0.95
N ALA A 189 3.92 -1.91 1.48
CA ALA A 189 2.65 -1.89 2.21
C ALA A 189 1.47 -2.35 1.33
N CYS A 190 1.43 -1.90 0.07
CA CYS A 190 0.41 -2.32 -0.89
C CYS A 190 0.43 -3.84 -1.14
N VAL A 191 1.62 -4.43 -1.32
CA VAL A 191 1.78 -5.88 -1.50
C VAL A 191 1.33 -6.62 -0.24
N ALA A 192 1.74 -6.17 0.95
CA ALA A 192 1.31 -6.77 2.21
C ALA A 192 -0.22 -6.75 2.37
N PHE A 193 -0.87 -5.60 2.14
CA PHE A 193 -2.33 -5.49 2.23
C PHE A 193 -3.05 -6.32 1.17
N PHE A 194 -2.48 -6.46 -0.03
CA PHE A 194 -3.00 -7.37 -1.05
C PHE A 194 -2.93 -8.83 -0.58
N THR A 195 -1.79 -9.28 -0.08
CA THR A 195 -1.63 -10.65 0.44
C THR A 195 -2.59 -10.93 1.59
N ILE A 196 -2.74 -9.98 2.51
CA ILE A 196 -3.70 -10.07 3.64
C ILE A 196 -5.14 -10.15 3.10
N SER A 197 -5.49 -9.35 2.10
CA SER A 197 -6.82 -9.39 1.46
C SER A 197 -7.10 -10.76 0.82
N CYS A 198 -6.13 -11.32 0.11
CA CYS A 198 -6.24 -12.68 -0.47
C CYS A 198 -6.44 -13.72 0.62
N PHE A 199 -5.67 -13.66 1.71
CA PHE A 199 -5.85 -14.56 2.86
C PHE A 199 -7.28 -14.49 3.39
N HIS A 200 -7.79 -13.29 3.70
CA HIS A 200 -9.12 -13.14 4.29
C HIS A 200 -10.21 -13.58 3.34
N LEU A 201 -10.04 -13.37 2.03
CA LEU A 201 -10.97 -13.85 1.02
C LEU A 201 -11.00 -15.38 0.98
N SER A 202 -9.82 -16.01 1.01
CA SER A 202 -9.69 -17.48 1.06
C SER A 202 -10.27 -18.07 2.34
N ASP A 203 -10.01 -17.46 3.50
CA ASP A 203 -10.57 -17.89 4.80
C ASP A 203 -12.10 -17.74 4.81
N PHE A 204 -12.63 -16.62 4.31
CA PHE A 204 -14.07 -16.40 4.19
C PHE A 204 -14.73 -17.45 3.27
N TYR A 205 -14.13 -17.73 2.11
CA TYR A 205 -14.62 -18.74 1.16
C TYR A 205 -14.59 -20.15 1.77
N ARG A 206 -13.48 -20.53 2.43
CA ARG A 206 -13.33 -21.84 3.11
C ARG A 206 -14.39 -22.05 4.18
N ARG A 207 -14.66 -21.03 5.00
CA ARG A 207 -15.70 -21.08 6.04
C ARG A 207 -17.09 -21.20 5.43
N THR A 208 -17.39 -20.39 4.40
CA THR A 208 -18.69 -20.42 3.73
C THR A 208 -18.97 -21.78 3.09
N LEU A 209 -17.97 -22.39 2.45
CA LEU A 209 -18.09 -23.75 1.90
C LEU A 209 -18.34 -24.79 2.99
N ARG A 210 -17.58 -24.78 4.10
CA ARG A 210 -17.80 -25.72 5.21
C ARG A 210 -19.24 -25.65 5.74
N TYR A 211 -19.77 -24.44 5.98
CA TYR A 211 -21.17 -24.29 6.42
C TYR A 211 -22.19 -24.86 5.43
N ARG A 212 -21.93 -24.74 4.12
CA ARG A 212 -22.83 -25.27 3.08
C ARG A 212 -22.84 -26.80 3.06
N TYR A 213 -21.70 -27.46 3.24
CA TYR A 213 -21.63 -28.93 3.27
C TYR A 213 -22.10 -29.54 4.61
N SER A 214 -21.88 -28.86 5.74
CA SER A 214 -22.42 -29.28 7.04
C SER A 214 -23.95 -29.20 7.10
N GLY A 215 -24.56 -28.23 6.41
CA GLY A 215 -26.01 -28.11 6.30
C GLY A 215 -26.65 -29.21 5.45
N VAL A 216 -26.01 -29.62 4.36
CA VAL A 216 -26.48 -30.74 3.51
C VAL A 216 -26.42 -32.07 4.25
N ALA A 217 -25.40 -32.29 5.10
CA ALA A 217 -25.30 -33.51 5.91
C ALA A 217 -26.36 -33.63 7.01
N TYR A 218 -27.06 -32.54 7.35
CA TYR A 218 -28.18 -32.55 8.30
C TYR A 218 -29.52 -32.89 7.61
N ASP A 219 -29.69 -32.55 6.34
CA ASP A 219 -30.91 -32.85 5.57
C ASP A 219 -30.97 -34.30 5.06
N GLU A 220 -29.84 -34.99 4.92
CA GLU A 220 -29.82 -36.43 4.56
C GLU A 220 -30.09 -37.37 5.75
N ARG A 221 -30.28 -36.83 6.97
CA ARG A 221 -30.60 -37.60 8.19
C ARG A 221 -32.01 -37.34 8.74
N ALA A 222 -32.82 -36.53 8.06
CA ALA A 222 -34.24 -36.33 8.34
C ALA A 222 -35.08 -37.21 7.39
#